data_AF-A0A8S9WSK5-F1
#
_entry.id   AF-A0A8S9WSK5-F1
#
_cell.length_a   1.000
_cell.length_b   1.000
_cell.length_c   1.000
_cell.angle_alpha   90.00
_cell.angle_beta   90.00
_cell.angle_gamma   90.00
#
_symmetry.space_group_name_H-M   'P 1'
#
loop_
_entity.id
_entity.type
_entity.pdbx_description
1 polymer ?
#
loop_
_entity_poly.entity_id
_entity_poly.type
_entity_poly.pdbx_seq_one_letter_code
_entity_poly.pdbx_strand_id
1 'polypeptide(L)'
;MREHVYSFSEINRYKYYLLCYVIEKIRDEIEDSPIWCSVDETTDWLGRNMVNVIVGKLSGKSASKGRLIHVAVVDKTNASMILQCVQEGLRILWKGAPGTTGRLKLFVTDCAAYMLKAGDHLKAMYPMVVHLTCFSHGLHRVAEAVREEYPTVNKLISSTKKVFLKAPARVDLFRTMLPNTPLPPEPIITRWGTWLEAGQYYAENVSAIRCVFDSLDTNEAQAIRKAKEALAASELETHLHYISDNFGSLPSTI
;
A
#
# COMPACT_ATOMS: atom_id res chain seq x y z
N MET A 1 19.50 25.45 38.73
CA MET A 1 18.58 25.90 37.67
C MET A 1 17.54 24.81 37.54
N ARG A 2 16.30 24.99 38.05
CA ARG A 2 15.26 23.96 37.91
C ARG A 2 14.73 24.06 36.49
N GLU A 3 14.85 23.01 35.69
CA GLU A 3 14.20 22.93 34.39
C GLU A 3 12.70 23.13 34.59
N HIS A 4 12.14 24.15 33.93
CA HIS A 4 10.72 24.43 34.00
C HIS A 4 10.00 23.37 33.15
N VAL A 5 9.49 22.33 33.81
CA VAL A 5 8.69 21.28 33.14
C VAL A 5 7.27 21.81 32.99
N TYR A 6 6.76 21.90 31.75
CA TYR A 6 5.38 22.29 31.50
C TYR A 6 4.38 21.32 32.12
N SER A 7 3.32 21.84 32.70
CA SER A 7 2.19 21.03 33.19
C SER A 7 1.39 20.43 32.03
N PHE A 8 0.63 19.38 32.32
CA PHE A 8 -0.20 18.70 31.32
C PHE A 8 -1.24 19.64 30.67
N SER A 9 -1.80 20.57 31.45
CA SER A 9 -2.76 21.57 30.93
C SER A 9 -2.09 22.56 29.97
N GLU A 10 -0.87 23.02 30.27
CA GLU A 10 -0.09 23.89 29.40
C GLU A 10 0.28 23.19 28.09
N ILE A 11 0.69 21.93 28.16
CA ILE A 11 0.98 21.12 26.97
C ILE A 11 -0.27 20.97 26.10
N ASN A 12 -1.44 20.69 26.68
CA ASN A 12 -2.69 20.55 25.91
C ASN A 12 -3.11 21.87 25.26
N ARG A 13 -2.97 22.99 25.97
CA ARG A 13 -3.23 24.30 25.40
C ARG A 13 -2.29 24.59 24.23
N TYR A 14 -1.00 24.29 24.37
CA TYR A 14 -0.03 24.46 23.30
C TYR A 14 -0.32 23.55 22.09
N LYS A 15 -0.69 22.29 22.31
CA LYS A 15 -1.15 21.37 21.25
C LYS A 15 -2.33 21.93 20.47
N TYR A 16 -3.31 22.50 21.16
CA TYR A 16 -4.46 23.13 20.51
C TYR A 16 -4.04 24.32 19.65
N TYR A 17 -3.18 25.22 20.17
CA TYR A 17 -2.65 26.33 19.37
C TYR A 17 -1.87 25.85 18.15
N LEU A 18 -1.03 24.82 18.31
CA LEU A 18 -0.29 24.24 17.21
C LEU A 18 -1.22 23.65 16.15
N LEU A 19 -2.27 22.95 16.56
CA LEU A 19 -3.29 22.42 15.65
C LEU A 19 -3.96 23.56 14.87
N CYS A 20 -4.43 24.61 15.55
CA CYS A 20 -5.04 25.76 14.88
C CYS A 20 -4.09 26.41 13.87
N TYR A 21 -2.83 26.61 14.25
CA TYR A 21 -1.79 27.17 13.38
C TYR A 21 -1.52 26.30 12.14
N VAL A 22 -1.42 24.99 12.31
CA VAL A 22 -1.22 24.05 11.19
C VAL A 22 -2.42 24.03 10.27
N ILE A 23 -3.64 24.01 10.81
CA ILE A 23 -4.88 24.04 10.00
C ILE A 23 -5.05 25.37 9.26
N GLU A 24 -4.56 26.49 9.81
CA GLU A 24 -4.48 27.76 9.09
C GLU A 24 -3.52 27.67 7.90
N LYS A 25 -2.30 27.17 8.11
CA LYS A 25 -1.37 26.95 6.99
C LYS A 25 -1.92 26.04 5.90
N ILE A 26 -2.61 24.96 6.28
CA ILE A 26 -3.24 24.05 5.31
C ILE A 26 -4.30 24.79 4.50
N ARG A 27 -5.11 25.65 5.15
CA ARG A 27 -6.09 26.47 4.45
C ARG A 27 -5.44 27.51 3.54
N ASP A 28 -4.36 28.14 3.97
CA ASP A 28 -3.63 29.11 3.14
C ASP A 28 -3.03 28.45 1.89
N GLU A 29 -2.59 27.18 1.99
CA GLU A 29 -2.12 26.42 0.83
C GLU A 29 -3.26 26.02 -0.13
N ILE A 30 -4.44 25.71 0.40
CA ILE A 30 -5.63 25.32 -0.39
C ILE A 30 -6.29 26.55 -1.02
N GLU A 31 -6.30 27.68 -0.31
CA GLU A 31 -6.98 28.93 -0.67
C GLU A 31 -8.48 28.66 -0.94
N ASP A 32 -9.00 29.20 -2.05
CA ASP A 32 -10.37 28.97 -2.52
C ASP A 32 -10.49 27.82 -3.53
N SER A 33 -9.45 27.01 -3.65
CA SER A 33 -9.42 25.92 -4.64
C SER A 33 -10.35 24.77 -4.23
N PRO A 34 -10.85 23.99 -5.22
CA PRO A 34 -11.46 22.70 -4.92
C PRO A 34 -10.45 21.78 -4.24
N ILE A 35 -10.95 20.80 -3.50
CA ILE A 35 -10.14 19.82 -2.79
C ILE A 35 -10.48 18.39 -3.21
N TRP A 36 -9.50 17.52 -3.09
CA TRP A 36 -9.69 16.09 -2.98
C TRP A 36 -9.58 15.66 -1.52
N CYS A 37 -10.30 14.62 -1.16
CA CYS A 37 -10.25 13.97 0.15
C CYS A 37 -9.94 12.49 -0.06
N SER A 38 -9.00 11.95 0.70
CA SER A 38 -8.73 10.53 0.76
C SER A 38 -8.89 10.01 2.17
N VAL A 39 -9.49 8.84 2.30
CA VAL A 39 -9.69 8.16 3.57
C VAL A 39 -9.13 6.76 3.47
N ASP A 40 -8.37 6.40 4.49
CA ASP A 40 -7.77 5.08 4.64
C ASP A 40 -7.78 4.67 6.11
N GLU A 41 -8.06 3.40 6.35
CA GLU A 41 -8.02 2.83 7.68
C GLU A 41 -6.70 2.14 7.96
N THR A 42 -6.31 2.23 9.22
CA THR A 42 -5.12 1.56 9.73
C THR A 42 -5.47 0.90 11.05
N THR A 43 -4.67 -0.08 11.44
CA THR A 43 -4.77 -0.73 12.75
C THR A 43 -3.53 -0.38 13.54
N ASP A 44 -3.69 0.13 14.76
CA ASP A 44 -2.55 0.40 15.63
C ASP A 44 -2.01 -0.88 16.27
N TRP A 45 -0.92 -0.75 17.04
CA TRP A 45 -0.28 -1.89 17.70
C TRP A 45 -1.16 -2.58 18.76
N LEU A 46 -2.22 -1.91 19.23
CA LEU A 46 -3.21 -2.46 20.16
C LEU A 46 -4.40 -3.12 19.44
N GLY A 47 -4.42 -3.13 18.11
CA GLY A 47 -5.54 -3.68 17.34
C GLY A 47 -6.72 -2.71 17.19
N ARG A 48 -6.56 -1.43 17.53
CA ARG A 48 -7.64 -0.43 17.39
C ARG A 48 -7.73 0.04 15.95
N ASN A 49 -8.95 0.18 15.46
CA ASN A 49 -9.20 0.72 14.12
C ASN A 49 -9.08 2.24 14.15
N MET A 50 -8.29 2.76 13.21
CA MET A 50 -7.98 4.17 13.06
C MET A 50 -8.40 4.61 11.66
N VAL A 51 -9.23 5.64 11.56
CA VAL A 51 -9.62 6.27 10.30
C VAL A 51 -8.79 7.52 10.10
N ASN A 52 -8.07 7.59 8.98
CA ASN A 52 -7.25 8.75 8.61
C ASN A 52 -7.94 9.53 7.51
N VAL A 53 -8.07 10.84 7.68
CA VAL A 53 -8.65 11.74 6.68
C VAL A 53 -7.59 12.70 6.18
N ILE A 54 -7.27 12.58 4.91
CA ILE A 54 -6.26 13.38 4.22
C ILE A 54 -6.95 14.23 3.16
N VAL A 55 -6.54 15.49 3.03
CA VAL A 55 -7.01 16.39 1.98
C VAL A 55 -5.86 17.00 1.21
N GLY A 56 -6.14 17.45 -0.01
CA GLY A 56 -5.22 18.27 -0.77
C GLY A 56 -5.94 19.16 -1.76
N LYS A 57 -5.25 20.20 -2.21
CA LYS A 57 -5.71 21.09 -3.29
C LYS A 57 -5.90 20.28 -4.57
N LEU A 58 -7.09 20.31 -5.15
CA LEU A 58 -7.33 19.72 -6.46
C LEU A 58 -6.94 20.74 -7.53
N SER A 59 -5.81 20.50 -8.19
CA SER A 59 -5.26 21.38 -9.22
C SER A 59 -5.03 20.59 -10.51
N GLY A 60 -5.42 21.17 -11.65
CA GLY A 60 -5.12 20.59 -12.97
C GLY A 60 -3.67 20.79 -13.42
N LYS A 61 -2.85 21.55 -12.68
CA LYS A 61 -1.46 21.86 -13.06
C LYS A 61 -0.44 20.89 -12.48
N SER A 62 -0.63 20.49 -11.23
CA SER A 62 0.31 19.63 -10.51
C SER A 62 -0.38 18.92 -9.34
N ALA A 63 0.17 17.76 -8.97
CA ALA A 63 -0.24 17.04 -7.77
C ALA A 63 0.04 17.89 -6.53
N SER A 64 -0.97 18.08 -5.69
CA SER A 64 -0.79 18.74 -4.39
C SER A 64 -0.33 17.77 -3.33
N LYS A 65 0.38 18.29 -2.33
CA LYS A 65 0.82 17.50 -1.19
C LYS A 65 -0.37 17.24 -0.26
N GLY A 66 -0.66 15.96 0.01
CA GLY A 66 -1.67 15.57 0.99
C GLY A 66 -1.39 16.13 2.39
N ARG A 67 -2.45 16.46 3.12
CA ARG A 67 -2.43 16.97 4.50
C ARG A 67 -3.39 16.14 5.34
N LEU A 68 -2.85 15.49 6.37
CA LEU A 68 -3.66 14.78 7.35
C LEU A 68 -4.39 15.81 8.23
N ILE A 69 -5.72 15.82 8.17
CA ILE A 69 -6.54 16.80 8.90
C ILE A 69 -7.32 16.18 10.05
N HIS A 70 -7.52 14.86 10.03
CA HIS A 70 -8.23 14.16 11.08
C HIS A 70 -7.77 12.71 11.18
N VAL A 71 -7.69 12.23 12.43
CA VAL A 71 -7.44 10.84 12.77
C VAL A 71 -8.40 10.48 13.89
N ALA A 72 -9.21 9.44 13.68
CA ALA A 72 -10.18 8.99 14.66
C ALA A 72 -9.97 7.51 15.00
N VAL A 73 -9.96 7.19 16.29
CA VAL A 73 -10.13 5.81 16.76
C VAL A 73 -11.61 5.47 16.62
N VAL A 74 -11.95 4.36 15.97
CA VAL A 74 -13.33 3.90 15.80
C VAL A 74 -13.49 2.47 16.27
N ASP A 75 -14.64 2.17 16.87
CA ASP A 75 -14.94 0.80 17.32
C ASP A 75 -15.17 -0.14 16.13
N LYS A 76 -15.83 0.37 15.08
CA LYS A 76 -16.15 -0.36 13.85
C LYS A 76 -16.03 0.53 12.63
N THR A 77 -15.46 0.00 11.56
CA THR A 77 -15.43 0.64 10.25
C THR A 77 -16.73 0.31 9.51
N ASN A 78 -17.55 1.33 9.28
CA ASN A 78 -18.75 1.23 8.44
C ASN A 78 -18.98 2.55 7.72
N ALA A 79 -19.85 2.54 6.71
CA ALA A 79 -20.07 3.68 5.83
C ALA A 79 -20.43 4.98 6.59
N SER A 80 -21.24 4.86 7.65
CA SER A 80 -21.65 6.01 8.46
C SER A 80 -20.49 6.55 9.30
N MET A 81 -19.64 5.70 9.85
CA MET A 81 -18.48 6.16 10.64
C MET A 81 -17.45 6.85 9.75
N ILE A 82 -17.20 6.32 8.56
CA ILE A 82 -16.33 6.96 7.57
C ILE A 82 -16.86 8.35 7.23
N LEU A 83 -18.16 8.47 6.95
CA LEU A 83 -18.78 9.74 6.65
C LEU A 83 -18.65 10.74 7.82
N GLN A 84 -18.88 10.30 9.06
CA GLN A 84 -18.68 11.13 10.25
C GLN A 84 -17.23 11.61 10.38
N CYS A 85 -16.25 10.73 10.18
CA CYS A 85 -14.83 11.10 10.22
C CYS A 85 -14.48 12.14 9.14
N VAL A 86 -15.00 11.98 7.92
CA VAL A 86 -14.82 12.95 6.84
C VAL A 86 -15.44 14.30 7.21
N GLN A 87 -16.68 14.31 7.69
CA GLN A 87 -17.38 15.52 8.10
C GLN A 87 -16.64 16.25 9.22
N GLU A 88 -16.16 15.52 10.22
CA GLU A 88 -15.40 16.07 11.33
C GLU A 88 -14.06 16.65 10.85
N GLY A 89 -13.35 15.95 9.96
CA GLY A 89 -12.15 16.47 9.32
C GLY A 89 -12.42 17.76 8.54
N LEU A 90 -13.45 17.80 7.71
CA LEU A 90 -13.83 18.99 6.96
C LEU A 90 -14.27 20.14 7.88
N ARG A 91 -14.94 19.83 8.99
CA ARG A 91 -15.32 20.81 10.01
C ARG A 91 -14.09 21.40 10.69
N ILE A 92 -13.09 20.58 11.02
CA ILE A 92 -11.79 21.03 11.55
C ILE A 92 -11.09 21.92 10.53
N LEU A 93 -10.98 21.46 9.28
CA LEU A 93 -10.32 22.20 8.20
C LEU A 93 -10.94 23.58 8.02
N TRP A 94 -12.26 23.69 7.96
CA TRP A 94 -12.96 24.95 7.68
C TRP A 94 -13.44 25.70 8.92
N LYS A 95 -13.07 25.26 10.14
CA LYS A 95 -13.58 25.81 11.41
C LYS A 95 -15.12 25.96 11.43
N GLY A 96 -15.85 25.06 10.75
CA GLY A 96 -17.31 25.11 10.62
C GLY A 96 -17.88 26.22 9.72
N ALA A 97 -17.06 26.87 8.89
CA ALA A 97 -17.53 27.93 8.00
C ALA A 97 -18.58 27.42 6.99
N PRO A 98 -19.74 28.11 6.85
CA PRO A 98 -20.78 27.72 5.90
C PRO A 98 -20.30 27.91 4.45
N GLY A 99 -20.92 27.17 3.51
CA GLY A 99 -20.63 27.29 2.07
C GLY A 99 -19.33 26.61 1.61
N THR A 100 -18.61 25.92 2.48
CA THR A 100 -17.37 25.21 2.14
C THR A 100 -17.61 23.81 1.57
N THR A 101 -18.85 23.29 1.65
CA THR A 101 -19.22 21.96 1.17
C THR A 101 -19.01 21.80 -0.33
N GLY A 102 -19.28 22.85 -1.11
CA GLY A 102 -19.07 22.84 -2.55
C GLY A 102 -17.60 22.69 -2.99
N ARG A 103 -16.63 22.80 -2.07
CA ARG A 103 -15.19 22.71 -2.38
C ARG A 103 -14.72 21.26 -2.53
N LEU A 104 -15.36 20.30 -1.88
CA LEU A 104 -15.01 18.89 -2.07
C LEU A 104 -15.49 18.42 -3.44
N LYS A 105 -14.55 17.99 -4.29
CA LYS A 105 -14.84 17.52 -5.66
C LYS A 105 -14.46 16.08 -5.90
N LEU A 106 -13.47 15.57 -5.18
CA LEU A 106 -12.96 14.23 -5.35
C LEU A 106 -12.85 13.53 -4.01
N PHE A 107 -13.34 12.30 -3.94
CA PHE A 107 -13.24 11.41 -2.80
C PHE A 107 -12.53 10.13 -3.23
N VAL A 108 -11.46 9.74 -2.54
CA VAL A 108 -10.60 8.60 -2.89
C VAL A 108 -10.48 7.64 -1.71
N THR A 109 -10.97 6.42 -1.85
CA THR A 109 -10.92 5.39 -0.80
C THR A 109 -10.56 4.04 -1.40
N ASP A 110 -10.38 3.01 -0.58
CA ASP A 110 -10.33 1.65 -1.09
C ASP A 110 -11.67 1.21 -1.74
N CYS A 111 -11.69 -0.02 -2.26
CA CYS A 111 -12.85 -0.62 -2.93
C CYS A 111 -13.68 -1.51 -1.99
N ALA A 112 -13.55 -1.37 -0.66
CA ALA A 112 -14.35 -2.11 0.29
C ALA A 112 -15.83 -1.72 0.17
N ALA A 113 -16.74 -2.68 0.39
CA ALA A 113 -18.18 -2.46 0.19
C ALA A 113 -18.74 -1.30 1.02
N TYR A 114 -18.23 -1.11 2.24
CA TYR A 114 -18.67 0.00 3.09
C TYR A 114 -18.06 1.35 2.66
N MET A 115 -16.90 1.37 2.00
CA MET A 115 -16.32 2.59 1.41
C MET A 115 -17.08 3.03 0.17
N LEU A 116 -17.47 2.09 -0.69
CA LEU A 116 -18.38 2.35 -1.81
C LEU A 116 -19.68 2.98 -1.31
N LYS A 117 -20.29 2.38 -0.28
CA LYS A 117 -21.49 2.92 0.36
C LYS A 117 -21.25 4.29 1.01
N ALA A 118 -20.07 4.53 1.60
CA ALA A 118 -19.71 5.83 2.15
C ALA A 118 -19.61 6.89 1.05
N GLY A 119 -19.02 6.55 -0.10
CA GLY A 119 -18.95 7.39 -1.28
C GLY A 119 -20.33 7.76 -1.83
N ASP A 120 -21.24 6.79 -1.92
CA ASP A 120 -22.64 7.04 -2.32
C ASP A 120 -23.35 8.00 -1.37
N HIS A 121 -23.23 7.77 -0.06
CA HIS A 121 -23.79 8.67 0.95
C HIS A 121 -23.17 10.07 0.87
N LEU A 122 -21.85 10.14 0.68
CA LEU A 122 -21.13 11.41 0.57
C LEU A 122 -21.59 12.18 -0.67
N LYS A 123 -21.81 11.50 -1.80
CA LYS A 123 -22.32 12.11 -3.03
C LYS A 123 -23.73 12.69 -2.84
N ALA A 124 -24.59 12.05 -2.04
CA ALA A 124 -25.90 12.62 -1.70
C ALA A 124 -25.79 13.93 -0.90
N MET A 125 -24.78 14.05 -0.04
CA MET A 125 -24.53 15.27 0.76
C MET A 125 -23.73 16.34 0.02
N TYR A 126 -22.87 15.91 -0.90
CA TYR A 126 -21.97 16.75 -1.70
C TYR A 126 -22.17 16.39 -3.17
N PRO A 127 -23.21 16.93 -3.84
CA PRO A 127 -23.65 16.46 -5.16
C PRO A 127 -22.59 16.55 -6.27
N MET A 128 -21.58 17.40 -6.11
CA MET A 128 -20.48 17.57 -7.07
C MET A 128 -19.28 16.64 -6.81
N VAL A 129 -19.35 15.75 -5.83
CA VAL A 129 -18.28 14.81 -5.52
C VAL A 129 -18.28 13.64 -6.49
N VAL A 130 -17.10 13.37 -7.04
CA VAL A 130 -16.78 12.12 -7.72
C VAL A 130 -16.07 11.22 -6.72
N HIS A 131 -16.58 10.00 -6.53
CA HIS A 131 -15.91 8.96 -5.76
C HIS A 131 -15.07 8.10 -6.69
N LEU A 132 -13.78 7.97 -6.39
CA LEU A 132 -12.85 7.08 -7.06
C LEU A 132 -12.33 6.04 -6.06
N THR A 133 -12.16 4.82 -6.54
CA THR A 133 -11.45 3.79 -5.78
C THR A 133 -9.95 3.94 -5.97
N CYS A 134 -9.19 3.53 -4.95
CA CYS A 134 -7.75 3.62 -4.90
C CYS A 134 -7.14 2.80 -6.04
N PHE A 135 -6.43 3.48 -6.94
CA PHE A 135 -5.80 2.85 -8.09
C PHE A 135 -4.77 1.81 -7.66
N SER A 136 -3.98 2.10 -6.63
CA SER A 136 -2.99 1.16 -6.10
C SER A 136 -3.63 -0.13 -5.57
N HIS A 137 -4.79 -0.02 -4.90
CA HIS A 137 -5.55 -1.21 -4.49
C HIS A 137 -6.11 -1.97 -5.70
N GLY A 138 -6.57 -1.27 -6.74
CA GLY A 138 -6.99 -1.87 -8.01
C GLY A 138 -5.85 -2.65 -8.70
N LEU A 139 -4.67 -2.04 -8.81
CA LEU A 139 -3.49 -2.68 -9.38
C LEU A 139 -3.02 -3.88 -8.55
N HIS A 140 -3.10 -3.80 -7.23
CA HIS A 140 -2.81 -4.95 -6.37
C HIS A 140 -3.75 -6.13 -6.65
N ARG A 141 -5.05 -5.87 -6.85
CA ARG A 141 -6.01 -6.94 -7.21
C ARG A 141 -5.70 -7.57 -8.56
N VAL A 142 -5.21 -6.78 -9.53
CA VAL A 142 -4.71 -7.32 -10.81
C VAL A 142 -3.50 -8.23 -10.57
N ALA A 143 -2.52 -7.78 -9.79
CA ALA A 143 -1.34 -8.60 -9.46
C ALA A 143 -1.71 -9.90 -8.75
N GLU A 144 -2.69 -9.88 -7.84
CA GLU A 144 -3.20 -11.07 -7.16
C GLU A 144 -3.91 -12.03 -8.13
N ALA A 145 -4.74 -11.52 -9.05
CA ALA A 145 -5.36 -12.35 -10.08
C ALA A 145 -4.32 -13.01 -10.99
N VAL A 146 -3.30 -12.26 -11.42
CA VAL A 146 -2.18 -12.83 -12.18
C VAL A 146 -1.50 -13.94 -11.37
N ARG A 147 -1.19 -13.69 -10.09
CA ARG A 147 -0.56 -14.69 -9.22
C ARG A 147 -1.38 -15.98 -9.08
N GLU A 148 -2.70 -15.90 -9.04
CA GLU A 148 -3.61 -17.04 -8.97
C GLU A 148 -3.60 -17.88 -10.26
N GLU A 149 -3.51 -17.23 -11.43
CA GLU A 149 -3.45 -17.91 -12.74
C GLU A 149 -2.13 -18.65 -12.98
N TYR A 150 -1.05 -18.31 -12.27
CA TYR A 150 0.29 -18.92 -12.44
C TYR A 150 0.79 -19.68 -11.20
N PRO A 151 0.13 -20.79 -10.81
CA PRO A 151 0.47 -21.54 -9.59
C PRO A 151 1.88 -22.14 -9.61
N THR A 152 2.39 -22.54 -10.78
CA THR A 152 3.77 -23.06 -10.92
C THR A 152 4.82 -22.00 -10.59
N VAL A 153 4.65 -20.78 -11.12
CA VAL A 153 5.53 -19.63 -10.82
C VAL A 153 5.42 -19.25 -9.34
N ASN A 154 4.19 -19.21 -8.81
CA ASN A 154 3.96 -18.94 -7.39
C ASN A 154 4.60 -20.01 -6.48
N LYS A 155 4.57 -21.29 -6.87
CA LYS A 155 5.24 -22.39 -6.16
C LYS A 155 6.76 -22.21 -6.18
N LEU A 156 7.34 -21.83 -7.32
CA LEU A 156 8.77 -21.55 -7.45
C LEU A 156 9.21 -20.43 -6.49
N ILE A 157 8.56 -19.27 -6.59
CA ILE A 157 8.89 -18.07 -5.81
C ILE A 157 8.77 -18.36 -4.31
N SER A 158 7.64 -18.93 -3.88
CA SER A 158 7.38 -19.22 -2.46
C SER A 158 8.29 -20.30 -1.88
N SER A 159 8.69 -21.30 -2.68
CA SER A 159 9.60 -22.36 -2.24
C SER A 159 11.03 -21.86 -2.17
N THR A 160 11.48 -21.09 -3.16
CA THR A 160 12.84 -20.55 -3.20
C THR A 160 13.10 -19.58 -2.05
N LYS A 161 12.13 -18.73 -1.70
CA LYS A 161 12.20 -17.89 -0.49
C LYS A 161 12.55 -18.73 0.74
N LYS A 162 11.91 -19.89 0.93
CA LYS A 162 12.16 -20.79 2.06
C LYS A 162 13.51 -21.50 1.99
N VAL A 163 14.10 -21.66 0.80
CA VAL A 163 15.43 -22.24 0.62
C VAL A 163 16.51 -21.28 1.11
N PHE A 164 16.40 -19.98 0.83
CA PHE A 164 17.44 -19.04 1.28
C PHE A 164 17.18 -18.44 2.67
N LEU A 165 15.94 -18.51 3.16
CA LEU A 165 15.58 -18.01 4.49
C LEU A 165 16.37 -18.70 5.60
N LYS A 166 17.16 -17.90 6.34
CA LYS A 166 17.99 -18.33 7.49
C LYS A 166 18.97 -19.47 7.16
N ALA A 167 19.49 -19.54 5.94
CA ALA A 167 20.44 -20.58 5.54
C ALA A 167 21.73 -20.00 4.92
N PRO A 168 22.70 -19.57 5.76
CA PRO A 168 23.93 -18.95 5.30
C PRO A 168 24.70 -19.78 4.27
N ALA A 169 24.85 -21.09 4.50
CA ALA A 169 25.58 -21.98 3.60
C ALA A 169 24.97 -22.02 2.17
N ARG A 170 23.64 -22.01 2.07
CA ARG A 170 22.94 -21.99 0.76
C ARG A 170 23.04 -20.62 0.08
N VAL A 171 23.05 -19.54 0.87
CA VAL A 171 23.30 -18.18 0.37
C VAL A 171 24.73 -18.04 -0.15
N ASP A 172 25.72 -18.58 0.57
CA ASP A 172 27.13 -18.53 0.17
C ASP A 172 27.38 -19.37 -1.10
N LEU A 173 26.75 -20.54 -1.20
CA LEU A 173 26.74 -21.34 -2.43
C LEU A 173 26.14 -20.56 -3.60
N PHE A 174 24.98 -19.94 -3.41
CA PHE A 174 24.35 -19.09 -4.44
C PHE A 174 25.30 -17.99 -4.92
N ARG A 175 25.91 -17.24 -3.99
CA ARG A 175 26.85 -16.15 -4.30
C ARG A 175 28.13 -16.66 -4.97
N THR A 176 28.58 -17.86 -4.64
CA THR A 176 29.75 -18.48 -5.27
C THR A 176 29.47 -18.84 -6.72
N MET A 177 28.29 -19.39 -7.00
CA MET A 177 27.89 -19.78 -8.36
C MET A 177 27.48 -18.57 -9.21
N LEU A 178 26.81 -17.59 -8.61
CA LEU A 178 26.26 -16.40 -9.29
C LEU A 178 26.71 -15.11 -8.58
N PRO A 179 28.00 -14.72 -8.68
CA PRO A 179 28.56 -13.61 -7.91
C PRO A 179 28.00 -12.23 -8.31
N ASN A 180 27.51 -12.10 -9.54
CA ASN A 180 26.96 -10.85 -10.07
C ASN A 180 25.43 -10.82 -10.12
N THR A 181 24.76 -11.84 -9.59
CA THR A 181 23.29 -11.93 -9.57
C THR A 181 22.81 -11.68 -8.14
N PRO A 182 21.85 -10.78 -7.92
CA PRO A 182 21.28 -10.60 -6.59
C PRO A 182 20.56 -11.88 -6.14
N LEU A 183 20.42 -12.09 -4.83
CA LEU A 183 19.59 -13.18 -4.32
C LEU A 183 18.15 -13.04 -4.83
N PRO A 184 17.42 -14.15 -5.02
CA PRO A 184 16.04 -14.08 -5.42
C PRO A 184 15.23 -13.17 -4.48
N PRO A 185 14.41 -12.25 -5.02
CA PRO A 185 13.64 -11.34 -4.21
C PRO A 185 12.67 -12.09 -3.31
N GLU A 186 12.36 -11.50 -2.17
CA GLU A 186 11.40 -12.04 -1.21
C GLU A 186 10.10 -11.24 -1.27
N PRO A 187 9.06 -11.70 -2.00
CA PRO A 187 7.80 -10.98 -2.06
C PRO A 187 7.21 -10.80 -0.67
N ILE A 188 6.67 -9.61 -0.44
CA ILE A 188 5.90 -9.28 0.74
C ILE A 188 4.44 -9.24 0.27
N ILE A 189 3.63 -10.18 0.74
CA ILE A 189 2.23 -10.34 0.29
C ILE A 189 1.45 -9.03 0.45
N THR A 190 1.75 -8.26 1.50
CA THR A 190 1.10 -6.98 1.80
C THR A 190 1.69 -5.78 1.04
N ARG A 191 2.79 -5.94 0.30
CA ARG A 191 3.36 -4.89 -0.55
C ARG A 191 3.10 -5.20 -2.02
N TRP A 192 2.44 -4.24 -2.65
CA TRP A 192 1.99 -4.30 -4.02
C TRP A 192 3.16 -4.52 -5.00
N GLY A 193 2.93 -5.27 -6.07
CA GLY A 193 3.92 -5.47 -7.14
C GLY A 193 5.07 -6.44 -6.84
N THR A 194 5.43 -6.69 -5.57
CA THR A 194 6.64 -7.46 -5.22
C THR A 194 6.66 -8.91 -5.74
N TRP A 195 5.49 -9.52 -5.97
CA TRP A 195 5.42 -10.84 -6.61
C TRP A 195 5.71 -10.79 -8.11
N LEU A 196 5.28 -9.72 -8.80
CA LEU A 196 5.55 -9.52 -10.22
C LEU A 196 7.04 -9.20 -10.46
N GLU A 197 7.64 -8.39 -9.58
CA GLU A 197 9.10 -8.14 -9.58
C GLU A 197 9.90 -9.44 -9.44
N ALA A 198 9.43 -10.36 -8.57
CA ALA A 198 10.01 -11.68 -8.48
C ALA A 198 9.85 -12.47 -9.77
N GLY A 199 8.66 -12.44 -10.39
CA GLY A 199 8.44 -13.04 -11.70
C GLY A 199 9.44 -12.57 -12.76
N GLN A 200 9.69 -11.26 -12.85
CA GLN A 200 10.68 -10.67 -13.77
C GLN A 200 12.11 -11.15 -13.48
N TYR A 201 12.51 -11.11 -12.20
CA TYR A 201 13.81 -11.62 -11.78
C TYR A 201 14.01 -13.08 -12.23
N TYR A 202 13.00 -13.94 -12.04
CA TYR A 202 13.10 -15.33 -12.48
C TYR A 202 13.09 -15.45 -14.00
N ALA A 203 12.32 -14.65 -14.74
CA ALA A 203 12.34 -14.66 -16.21
C ALA A 203 13.76 -14.41 -16.74
N GLU A 204 14.50 -13.47 -16.13
CA GLU A 204 15.87 -13.15 -16.53
C GLU A 204 16.92 -14.18 -16.09
N ASN A 205 16.67 -14.89 -14.98
CA ASN A 205 17.71 -15.69 -14.30
C ASN A 205 17.39 -17.18 -14.15
N VAL A 206 16.26 -17.67 -14.68
CA VAL A 206 15.76 -19.05 -14.42
C VAL A 206 16.79 -20.13 -14.74
N SER A 207 17.52 -20.01 -15.86
CA SER A 207 18.55 -20.97 -16.26
C SER A 207 19.71 -21.03 -15.26
N ALA A 208 20.20 -19.88 -14.82
CA ALA A 208 21.25 -19.77 -13.83
C ALA A 208 20.80 -20.31 -12.46
N ILE A 209 19.55 -20.04 -12.09
CA ILE A 209 18.94 -20.52 -10.86
C ILE A 209 18.81 -22.05 -10.89
N ARG A 210 18.43 -22.66 -12.02
CA ARG A 210 18.41 -24.13 -12.16
C ARG A 210 19.76 -24.74 -11.80
N CYS A 211 20.86 -24.19 -12.32
CA CYS A 211 22.20 -24.67 -12.00
C CYS A 211 22.50 -24.61 -10.50
N VAL A 212 22.09 -23.54 -9.80
CA VAL A 212 22.23 -23.47 -8.33
C VAL A 212 21.40 -24.58 -7.67
N PHE A 213 20.15 -24.76 -8.07
CA PHE A 213 19.29 -25.78 -7.49
C PHE A 213 19.78 -27.20 -7.75
N ASP A 214 20.38 -27.49 -8.90
CA ASP A 214 20.97 -28.80 -9.20
C ASP A 214 22.10 -29.18 -8.22
N SER A 215 22.83 -28.18 -7.71
CA SER A 215 23.88 -28.38 -6.69
C SER A 215 23.36 -28.60 -5.26
N LEU A 216 22.06 -28.40 -5.01
CA LEU A 216 21.44 -28.61 -3.70
C LEU A 216 20.94 -30.04 -3.53
N ASP A 217 21.06 -30.63 -2.34
CA ASP A 217 20.48 -31.95 -2.05
C ASP A 217 18.95 -31.85 -1.91
N THR A 218 18.23 -32.60 -2.73
CA THR A 218 16.77 -32.68 -2.73
C THR A 218 16.19 -33.19 -1.40
N ASN A 219 16.97 -33.98 -0.64
CA ASN A 219 16.53 -34.57 0.62
C ASN A 219 16.78 -33.66 1.84
N GLU A 220 17.60 -32.62 1.70
CA GLU A 220 17.97 -31.72 2.80
C GLU A 220 16.76 -30.90 3.30
N ALA A 221 15.87 -30.47 2.41
CA ALA A 221 14.68 -29.71 2.78
C ALA A 221 13.52 -29.88 1.81
N GLN A 222 12.29 -29.95 2.34
CA GLN A 222 11.06 -29.97 1.54
C GLN A 222 10.96 -28.78 0.57
N ALA A 223 11.48 -27.61 0.97
CA ALA A 223 11.48 -26.42 0.13
C ALA A 223 12.36 -26.57 -1.12
N ILE A 224 13.50 -27.27 -1.00
CA ILE A 224 14.40 -27.55 -2.14
C ILE A 224 13.67 -28.46 -3.13
N ARG A 225 13.08 -29.55 -2.64
CA ARG A 225 12.30 -30.47 -3.47
C ARG A 225 11.17 -29.76 -4.22
N LYS A 226 10.37 -28.95 -3.52
CA LYS A 226 9.27 -28.19 -4.13
C LYS A 226 9.75 -27.18 -5.18
N ALA A 227 10.88 -26.51 -4.94
CA ALA A 227 11.45 -25.58 -5.90
C ALA A 227 11.99 -26.31 -7.13
N LYS A 228 12.69 -27.44 -6.96
CA LYS A 228 13.14 -28.30 -8.08
C LYS A 228 11.98 -28.82 -8.92
N GLU A 229 10.90 -29.29 -8.29
CA GLU A 229 9.68 -29.69 -8.99
C GLU A 229 9.09 -28.56 -9.83
N ALA A 230 9.07 -27.33 -9.29
CA ALA A 230 8.58 -26.16 -10.03
C ALA A 230 9.54 -25.78 -11.18
N LEU A 231 10.85 -25.85 -10.95
CA LEU A 231 11.88 -25.60 -11.97
C LEU A 231 11.84 -26.59 -13.13
N ALA A 232 11.43 -27.84 -12.87
CA ALA A 232 11.31 -28.89 -13.88
C ALA A 232 10.01 -28.83 -14.70
N ALA A 233 9.07 -27.96 -14.34
CA ALA A 233 7.81 -27.82 -15.04
C ALA A 233 8.03 -27.26 -16.46
N SER A 234 7.46 -27.91 -17.46
CA SER A 234 7.65 -27.58 -18.88
C SER A 234 7.16 -26.18 -19.25
N GLU A 235 6.12 -25.72 -18.55
CA GLU A 235 5.44 -24.45 -18.80
C GLU A 235 6.08 -23.26 -18.06
N LEU A 236 7.03 -23.51 -17.14
CA LEU A 236 7.56 -22.49 -16.25
C LEU A 236 8.17 -21.30 -17.01
N GLU A 237 9.07 -21.57 -17.97
CA GLU A 237 9.77 -20.51 -18.70
C GLU A 237 8.80 -19.67 -19.54
N THR A 238 7.84 -20.32 -20.21
CA THR A 238 6.78 -19.63 -20.95
C THR A 238 5.95 -18.74 -20.04
N HIS A 239 5.56 -19.24 -18.86
CA HIS A 239 4.80 -18.45 -17.88
C HIS A 239 5.61 -17.26 -17.33
N LEU A 240 6.89 -17.46 -17.02
CA LEU A 240 7.77 -16.39 -16.53
C LEU A 240 7.93 -15.28 -17.58
N HIS A 241 8.21 -15.63 -18.84
CA HIS A 241 8.30 -14.64 -19.91
C HIS A 241 6.96 -13.94 -20.14
N TYR A 242 5.85 -14.68 -20.17
CA TYR A 242 4.52 -14.06 -20.32
C TYR A 242 4.23 -13.05 -19.20
N ILE A 243 4.53 -13.41 -17.95
CA ILE A 243 4.35 -12.48 -16.82
C ILE A 243 5.23 -11.24 -16.98
N SER A 244 6.51 -11.43 -17.31
CA SER A 244 7.46 -10.34 -17.49
C SER A 244 7.04 -9.38 -18.61
N ASP A 245 6.66 -9.91 -19.76
CA ASP A 245 6.33 -9.11 -20.95
C ASP A 245 4.99 -8.37 -20.82
N ASN A 246 4.00 -8.98 -20.16
CA ASN A 246 2.64 -8.43 -20.09
C ASN A 246 2.35 -7.63 -18.80
N PHE A 247 3.05 -7.95 -17.70
CA PHE A 247 2.77 -7.36 -16.37
C PHE A 247 3.99 -6.72 -15.71
N GLY A 248 5.17 -6.78 -16.34
CA GLY A 248 6.42 -6.29 -15.76
C GLY A 248 6.49 -4.77 -15.53
N SER A 249 5.63 -3.99 -16.17
CA SER A 249 5.54 -2.55 -15.93
C SER A 249 4.71 -2.20 -14.69
N LEU A 250 3.80 -3.08 -14.26
CA LEU A 250 2.86 -2.80 -13.17
C LEU A 250 3.55 -2.39 -11.85
N PRO A 251 4.62 -3.06 -11.38
CA PRO A 251 5.28 -2.66 -10.13
C PRO A 251 5.76 -1.21 -10.13
N SER A 252 6.25 -0.72 -11.28
CA SER A 252 6.74 0.66 -11.41
C SER A 252 5.64 1.73 -11.41
N THR A 253 4.38 1.32 -11.58
CA THR A 253 3.22 2.23 -11.64
C THR A 253 2.47 2.36 -10.31
N ILE A 254 2.86 1.57 -9.30
CA ILE A 254 2.21 1.51 -7.99
C ILE A 254 2.99 2.35 -6.98
#